data_AF-A0A516Q476-F1
#
_entry.id   AF-A0A516Q476-F1
#
_cell.length_a   1.000
_cell.length_b   1.000
_cell.length_c   1.000
_cell.angle_alpha   90.00
_cell.angle_beta   90.00
_cell.angle_gamma   90.00
#
_symmetry.space_group_name_H-M   'P 1'
#
loop_
_entity.id
_entity.type
_entity.pdbx_description
1 polymer ?
#
loop_
_entity_poly.entity_id
_entity_poly.type
_entity_poly.pdbx_seq_one_letter_code
_entity_poly.pdbx_strand_id
1 'polypeptide(L)' 'MGRPSPVRSRNSDLLTRSLPIDRTWPMVASVVVDQVEQLRELARLADEGMLSAEELERQRRRVLND' A
#
# COMPACT_ATOMS: atom_id res chain seq x y z
N MET A 1 -21.96 -50.80 -15.08
CA MET A 1 -20.77 -50.18 -14.47
C MET A 1 -20.06 -49.37 -15.55
N GLY A 2 -20.48 -48.11 -15.76
CA GLY A 2 -19.93 -47.23 -16.81
C GLY A 2 -18.84 -46.32 -16.26
N ARG A 3 -17.70 -46.22 -16.97
CA ARG A 3 -16.61 -45.30 -16.65
C ARG A 3 -17.00 -43.87 -17.04
N PRO A 4 -16.84 -42.84 -16.19
CA PRO A 4 -16.94 -41.46 -16.63
C PRO A 4 -15.65 -41.03 -17.35
N SER A 5 -15.79 -40.59 -18.60
CA SER A 5 -14.77 -39.88 -19.35
C SER A 5 -14.48 -38.51 -18.71
N PRO A 6 -13.23 -38.08 -18.54
CA PRO A 6 -12.95 -36.73 -18.09
C PRO A 6 -13.09 -35.75 -19.25
N VAL A 7 -14.22 -35.06 -19.34
CA VAL A 7 -14.33 -33.85 -20.16
C VAL A 7 -13.50 -32.77 -19.47
N ARG A 8 -12.25 -32.65 -19.89
CA ARG A 8 -11.30 -31.64 -19.43
C ARG A 8 -11.71 -30.30 -20.08
N SER A 9 -12.66 -29.60 -19.48
CA SER A 9 -13.03 -28.24 -19.91
C SER A 9 -11.87 -27.28 -19.67
N ARG A 10 -11.16 -27.02 -20.77
CA ARG A 10 -10.70 -25.73 -21.26
C ARG A 10 -10.31 -24.71 -20.17
N ASN A 11 -9.01 -24.71 -19.89
CA ASN A 11 -8.20 -23.61 -19.38
C ASN A 11 -8.90 -22.24 -19.40
N SER A 12 -9.41 -21.80 -18.26
CA SER A 12 -9.68 -20.37 -18.04
C SER A 12 -8.35 -19.73 -17.70
N ASP A 13 -7.74 -19.11 -18.71
CA ASP A 13 -6.53 -18.31 -18.61
C ASP A 13 -6.70 -17.25 -17.50
N LEU A 14 -5.97 -17.39 -16.40
CA LEU A 14 -6.00 -16.44 -15.27
C LEU A 14 -5.28 -15.13 -15.62
N LEU A 15 -4.64 -15.05 -16.79
CA LEU A 15 -3.90 -13.88 -17.26
C LEU A 15 -4.76 -12.91 -18.09
N THR A 16 -6.00 -13.29 -18.45
CA THR A 16 -6.91 -12.44 -19.25
C THR A 16 -8.02 -11.80 -18.43
N ARG A 17 -7.84 -11.67 -17.11
CA ARG A 17 -8.69 -10.80 -16.31
C ARG A 17 -8.17 -9.37 -16.43
N SER A 18 -8.58 -8.70 -17.51
CA SER A 18 -8.59 -7.24 -17.53
C SER A 18 -9.48 -6.78 -16.38
N LEU A 19 -8.87 -6.31 -15.29
CA LEU A 19 -9.60 -5.68 -14.20
C LEU A 19 -10.42 -4.53 -14.79
N PRO A 20 -11.72 -4.40 -14.48
CA PRO A 20 -12.40 -3.14 -14.75
C PRO A 20 -11.62 -2.09 -13.99
N ILE A 21 -11.02 -1.15 -14.72
CA ILE A 21 -10.42 0.06 -14.16
C ILE A 21 -11.59 0.83 -13.55
N ASP A 22 -11.90 0.52 -12.30
CA ASP A 22 -12.91 1.23 -11.55
C ASP A 22 -12.40 2.65 -11.34
N ARG A 23 -13.11 3.57 -11.96
CA ARG A 23 -12.81 5.00 -12.03
C ARG A 23 -13.18 5.65 -10.70
N THR A 24 -12.37 5.43 -9.66
CA THR A 24 -12.32 6.32 -8.50
C THR A 24 -10.97 6.15 -7.82
N TRP A 25 -9.91 6.69 -8.43
CA TRP A 25 -8.78 7.11 -7.61
C TRP A 25 -9.34 8.16 -6.64
N PRO A 26 -9.17 8.03 -5.31
CA PRO A 26 -9.45 9.13 -4.43
C PRO A 26 -8.53 10.26 -4.88
N MET A 27 -9.18 11.30 -5.45
CA MET A 27 -8.70 12.66 -5.51
C MET A 27 -7.76 12.86 -4.33
N VAL A 28 -6.46 13.04 -4.61
CA VAL A 28 -5.41 13.12 -3.61
C VAL A 28 -5.89 14.13 -2.59
N ALA A 29 -6.45 13.62 -1.48
CA ALA A 29 -6.85 14.45 -0.40
C ALA A 29 -5.52 15.03 0.04
N SER A 30 -5.32 16.31 -0.24
CA SER A 30 -4.21 17.05 0.33
C SER A 30 -4.51 17.03 1.81
N VAL A 31 -4.10 15.94 2.48
CA VAL A 31 -4.14 15.83 3.92
C VAL A 31 -3.14 16.89 4.31
N VAL A 32 -3.66 18.06 4.70
CA VAL A 32 -2.87 19.09 5.35
C VAL A 32 -2.48 18.48 6.67
N VAL A 33 -1.41 17.68 6.64
CA VAL A 33 -0.92 17.03 7.84
C VAL A 33 -0.19 18.11 8.62
N ASP A 34 -0.64 18.34 9.85
CA ASP A 34 0.05 19.22 10.77
C ASP A 34 1.49 18.70 10.96
N GLN A 35 2.48 19.54 10.66
CA GLN A 35 3.90 19.17 10.75
C GLN A 35 4.28 18.73 12.18
N VAL A 36 3.64 19.29 13.21
CA VAL A 36 3.87 18.92 14.60
C VAL A 36 3.36 17.50 14.86
N GLU A 37 2.17 17.17 14.35
CA GLU A 37 1.62 15.81 14.47
C GLU A 37 2.45 14.78 13.69
N GLN A 38 2.99 15.14 12.51
CA GLN A 38 3.93 14.27 11.79
C GLN A 38 5.18 13.99 12.61
N LEU A 39 5.79 15.02 13.21
CA LEU A 39 7.00 14.84 14.02
C LEU A 39 6.73 14.00 15.27
N ARG A 40 5.54 14.10 15.88
CA ARG A 40 5.14 13.25 17.01
C ARG A 40 5.00 11.79 16.60
N GLU A 41 4.36 11.52 15.46
CA GLU A 41 4.20 10.15 14.98
C GLU A 41 5.56 9.53 14.60
N LEU A 42 6.45 10.32 13.99
CA LEU A 42 7.81 9.89 13.70
C LEU A 42 8.60 9.54 14.98
N ALA A 43 8.48 10.34 16.02
CA ALA A 43 9.10 10.05 17.32
C ALA A 43 8.54 8.77 17.95
N ARG A 44 7.22 8.60 17.91
CA ARG A 44 6.55 7.39 18.41
C ARG A 44 7.01 6.13 17.69
N LEU A 45 7.11 6.17 16.36
CA LEU A 45 7.58 5.03 15.56
C LEU A 45 9.05 4.68 15.86
N ALA A 46 9.88 5.67 16.22
CA ALA A 46 11.24 5.41 16.69
C ALA A 46 11.24 4.76 18.09
N ASP A 47 10.39 5.22 19.01
CA ASP A 47 10.25 4.63 20.34
C ASP A 47 9.72 3.18 20.29
N GLU A 48 8.81 2.88 19.35
CA GLU A 48 8.32 1.53 19.09
C GLU A 48 9.36 0.64 18.34
N GLY A 49 10.53 1.19 18.01
CA GLY A 49 11.61 0.48 17.30
C GLY A 49 11.31 0.21 15.83
N MET A 50 10.26 0.84 15.26
CA MET A 50 9.88 0.72 13.85
C MET A 50 10.72 1.63 12.93
N LEU A 51 11.41 2.62 13.49
CA LEU A 51 12.35 3.49 12.79
C LEU A 51 13.73 3.46 13.45
N SER A 52 14.78 3.39 12.63
CA SER A 52 16.14 3.65 13.10
C SER A 52 16.35 5.16 13.28
N ALA A 53 17.29 5.53 14.15
CA ALA A 53 17.63 6.94 14.39
C ALA A 53 18.02 7.68 13.10
N GLU A 54 18.68 7.00 12.16
CA GLU A 54 19.07 7.56 10.87
C GLU A 54 17.88 7.79 9.93
N GLU A 55 16.86 6.94 9.97
CA GLU A 55 15.63 7.08 9.19
C GLU A 55 14.74 8.18 9.78
N LEU A 56 14.65 8.27 11.12
CA LEU A 56 13.98 9.37 11.82
C LEU A 56 14.55 10.73 11.41
N GLU A 57 15.87 10.89 11.42
CA GLU A 57 16.53 12.15 11.06
C GLU A 57 16.36 12.50 9.57
N ARG A 58 16.30 11.50 8.69
CA ARG A 58 15.99 11.71 7.27
C ARG A 58 14.55 12.20 7.08
N GLN A 59 13.61 11.60 7.80
CA GLN A 59 12.19 11.95 7.69
C GLN A 59 11.89 13.31 8.34
N ARG A 60 12.50 13.62 9.49
CA ARG A 60 12.42 14.94 10.13
C ARG A 60 12.91 16.06 9.23
N ARG A 61 14.01 15.85 8.49
CA ARG A 61 14.51 16.83 7.50
C ARG A 61 13.56 17.00 6.32
N ARG A 62 12.83 15.98 5.89
CA ARG A 62 11.82 16.11 4.83
C ARG A 62 10.62 16.92 5.28
N VAL A 63 10.15 16.70 6.53
CA VAL A 63 9.00 17.42 7.09
C VAL A 63 9.31 18.91 7.33
N LEU A 64 10.55 19.25 7.67
CA LEU A 64 10.96 20.64 8.00
C LEU A 64 11.52 21.47 6.84
N ASN A 65 11.88 20.86 5.71
CA ASN A 65 12.41 21.57 4.53
C ASN A 65 11.38 21.79 3.41
N ASP A 66 10.09 21.59 3.71
CA ASP A 66 8.96 21.89 2.82
C ASP A 66 8.41 23.31 3.07
#